data_AF-A0A966ULR4-F1
#
_entry.id   AF-A0A966ULR4-F1
#
_cell.length_a   1.000
_cell.length_b   1.000
_cell.length_c   1.000
_cell.angle_alpha   90.00
_cell.angle_beta   90.00
_cell.angle_gamma   90.00
#
_symmetry.space_group_name_H-M   'P 1'
#
loop_
_entity.id
_entity.type
_entity.pdbx_description
1 polymer ?
#
loop_
_entity_poly.entity_id
_entity_poly.type
_entity_poly.pdbx_seq_one_letter_code
_entity_poly.pdbx_strand_id
1 'polypeptide(L)' 'TTRDVGHLGVLLDESERRLPILTVQDSASHSLAWLGSVFGARTVPVGVDEFGQSGTIAELYGTFDLLPEQLVNAALLALS' A
#
# COMPACT_ATOMS: atom_id res chain seq x y z
N THR A 1 -8.14 -17.24 23.37
CA THR A 1 -8.67 -17.68 22.07
C THR A 1 -7.96 -16.88 21.01
N THR A 2 -6.95 -17.45 20.34
CA THR A 2 -6.31 -16.78 19.21
C THR A 2 -7.35 -16.73 18.11
N ARG A 3 -7.91 -15.54 17.84
CA ARG A 3 -8.84 -15.35 16.72
C ARG A 3 -8.10 -15.80 15.47
N ASP A 4 -8.73 -16.64 14.66
CA ASP A 4 -8.24 -16.91 13.31
C ASP A 4 -8.23 -15.57 12.57
N VAL A 5 -7.03 -15.05 12.36
CA VAL A 5 -6.76 -13.75 11.73
C VAL A 5 -6.68 -13.88 10.20
N GLY A 6 -7.05 -15.04 9.66
CA GLY A 6 -7.04 -15.35 8.24
C GLY A 6 -5.63 -15.32 7.65
N HIS A 7 -5.56 -15.20 6.33
CA HIS A 7 -4.29 -15.24 5.60
C HIS A 7 -3.30 -14.15 6.03
N LEU A 8 -3.79 -12.95 6.40
CA LEU A 8 -2.91 -11.83 6.77
C LEU A 8 -2.12 -12.10 8.05
N GLY A 9 -2.68 -12.86 9.00
CA GLY A 9 -1.95 -13.24 10.21
C GLY A 9 -0.92 -14.36 10.03
N VAL A 10 -0.85 -14.96 8.84
CA VAL A 10 0.25 -15.83 8.40
C VAL A 10 1.39 -15.00 7.81
N LEU A 11 1.06 -13.88 7.14
CA LEU A 11 2.03 -12.99 6.50
C LEU A 11 2.68 -12.02 7.48
N LEU A 12 1.95 -11.60 8.52
CA LEU A 12 2.41 -10.62 9.51
C LEU A 12 2.49 -11.25 10.90
N ASP A 13 3.68 -11.21 11.50
CA ASP A 13 3.85 -11.62 12.88
C ASP A 13 3.20 -10.63 13.86
N GLU A 14 3.06 -11.00 15.13
CA GLU A 14 2.39 -10.16 16.12
C GLU A 14 3.05 -8.78 16.33
N SER A 15 4.37 -8.69 16.15
CA SER A 15 5.12 -7.44 16.27
C SER A 15 4.90 -6.50 15.08
N GLU A 16 4.52 -7.05 13.92
CA GLU A 16 4.31 -6.30 12.68
C GLU A 16 2.87 -5.75 12.52
N ARG A 17 1.89 -6.31 13.24
CA ARG A 17 0.44 -6.05 13.02
C ARG A 17 0.01 -4.59 13.11
N ARG A 18 0.77 -3.70 13.73
CA ARG A 18 0.44 -2.26 13.82
C ARG A 18 1.47 -1.36 13.16
N LEU A 19 2.46 -1.94 12.49
CA LEU A 19 3.39 -1.15 11.69
C LEU A 19 2.62 -0.49 10.53
N PRO A 20 3.01 0.73 10.11
CA PRO A 20 2.39 1.36 8.96
C PRO A 20 2.52 0.49 7.70
N ILE A 21 1.45 0.44 6.90
CA ILE A 21 1.39 -0.34 5.67
C ILE A 21 1.40 0.61 4.47
N LEU A 22 2.35 0.41 3.56
CA LEU A 22 2.31 0.98 2.22
C LEU A 22 1.79 -0.10 1.26
N THR A 23 0.59 0.09 0.69
CA THR A 23 0.09 -0.82 -0.35
C THR A 23 0.42 -0.25 -1.71
N VAL A 24 0.98 -1.07 -2.60
CA VAL A 24 1.40 -0.65 -3.95
C VAL A 24 0.75 -1.55 -4.98
N GLN A 25 0.03 -0.97 -5.94
CA GLN A 25 -0.63 -1.71 -7.01
C GLN A 25 -0.77 -0.88 -8.28
N ASP A 26 -0.63 -1.53 -9.43
CA ASP A 26 -1.01 -0.98 -10.74
C ASP A 26 -2.52 -1.15 -10.96
N SER A 27 -3.30 -0.49 -10.11
CA SER A 27 -4.75 -0.61 -9.94
C SER A 27 -5.24 0.54 -9.07
N ALA A 28 -6.56 0.70 -8.96
CA ALA A 28 -7.17 1.74 -8.12
C ALA A 28 -6.60 1.71 -6.70
N SER A 29 -6.02 2.85 -6.26
CA SER A 29 -5.28 2.98 -4.99
C SER A 29 -6.06 2.40 -3.79
N HIS A 30 -7.36 2.65 -3.74
CA HIS A 30 -8.26 2.24 -2.67
C HIS A 30 -8.52 0.72 -2.57
N SER A 31 -8.19 -0.09 -3.58
CA SER A 31 -8.58 -1.52 -3.62
C SER A 31 -7.97 -2.35 -2.49
N LEU A 32 -6.81 -1.94 -1.97
CA LEU A 32 -6.10 -2.59 -0.86
C LEU A 32 -6.06 -1.73 0.41
N ALA A 33 -6.66 -0.54 0.41
CA ALA A 33 -6.63 0.38 1.55
C ALA A 33 -7.25 -0.23 2.83
N TRP A 34 -8.13 -1.22 2.68
CA TRP A 34 -8.77 -1.91 3.79
C TRP A 34 -7.82 -2.75 4.65
N LEU A 35 -6.63 -3.12 4.13
CA LEU A 35 -5.69 -4.00 4.84
C LEU A 35 -5.26 -3.42 6.21
N GLY A 36 -5.13 -2.09 6.33
CA GLY A 36 -4.85 -1.43 7.59
C GLY A 36 -5.91 -1.68 8.67
N SER A 37 -7.17 -1.83 8.27
CA SER A 37 -8.29 -2.02 9.20
C SER A 37 -8.29 -3.39 9.88
N VAL A 38 -7.57 -4.39 9.34
CA VAL A 38 -7.51 -5.74 9.93
C VAL A 38 -6.91 -5.73 11.34
N PHE A 39 -5.86 -4.92 11.54
CA PHE A 39 -5.16 -4.81 12.81
C PHE A 39 -5.08 -3.37 13.35
N GLY A 40 -5.68 -2.40 12.65
CA GLY A 40 -5.68 -0.98 13.02
C GLY A 40 -4.35 -0.29 12.74
N ALA A 41 -3.67 -0.66 11.65
CA ALA A 41 -2.45 -0.02 11.18
C ALA A 41 -2.78 1.23 10.34
N ARG A 42 -1.89 2.23 10.40
CA ARG A 42 -1.91 3.34 9.44
C ARG A 42 -1.63 2.79 8.04
N THR A 43 -2.35 3.26 7.02
CA THR A 43 -2.16 2.81 5.64
C THR A 43 -1.97 3.99 4.70
N VAL A 44 -0.97 3.88 3.83
CA VAL A 44 -0.76 4.78 2.69
C VAL A 44 -1.02 3.96 1.42
N PRO A 45 -2.16 4.13 0.75
CA PRO A 45 -2.43 3.45 -0.50
C PRO A 45 -1.79 4.19 -1.68
N VAL A 46 -0.97 3.49 -2.45
CA VAL A 46 -0.39 3.98 -3.71
C VAL A 46 -0.88 3.12 -4.86
N GLY A 47 -1.40 3.79 -5.88
CA GLY A 47 -1.90 3.17 -7.09
C GLY A 47 -2.44 4.21 -8.06
N VAL A 48 -3.22 3.74 -9.02
CA VAL A 48 -3.74 4.56 -10.12
C VAL A 48 -5.05 5.22 -9.70
N ASP A 49 -5.17 6.53 -9.86
CA ASP A 49 -6.41 7.26 -9.55
C ASP A 49 -7.09 7.87 -10.79
N GLU A 50 -6.41 7.81 -11.95
CA GLU A 50 -6.90 8.34 -13.22
C GLU A 50 -6.58 7.37 -14.37
N PHE A 51 -7.36 7.42 -15.45
CA PHE A 51 -7.17 6.55 -16.63
C PHE A 51 -7.07 7.37 -17.91
N GLY A 52 -6.43 6.80 -18.95
CA GLY A 52 -6.36 7.36 -20.31
C GLY A 52 -4.99 7.92 -20.71
N GLN A 53 -3.98 7.77 -19.86
CA GLN A 53 -2.61 8.18 -20.14
C GLN A 53 -1.98 7.25 -21.17
N SER A 54 -1.06 7.78 -21.97
CA SER A 54 -0.25 7.03 -22.93
C SER A 54 1.21 7.35 -22.72
N GLY A 55 2.07 6.35 -22.82
CA GLY A 55 3.50 6.50 -22.60
C GLY A 55 4.18 5.16 -22.36
N THR A 56 5.47 5.21 -22.03
CA THR A 56 6.23 4.07 -21.53
C THR A 56 5.77 3.70 -20.11
N ILE A 57 6.06 2.47 -19.68
CA ILE A 57 5.75 2.01 -18.31
C ILE A 57 6.35 2.95 -17.26
N ALA A 58 7.59 3.41 -17.46
CA ALA A 58 8.24 4.32 -16.53
C ALA A 58 7.54 5.69 -16.44
N GLU A 59 7.09 6.25 -17.58
CA GLU A 59 6.33 7.50 -17.60
C GLU A 59 4.96 7.35 -16.91
N LEU A 60 4.27 6.22 -17.15
CA LEU A 60 2.99 5.93 -16.52
C LEU A 60 3.16 5.72 -15.00
N TYR A 61 4.17 4.97 -14.58
CA TYR A 61 4.44 4.74 -13.15
C TYR A 61 4.87 6.03 -12.45
N GLY A 62 5.66 6.87 -13.11
CA GLY A 62 6.01 8.20 -12.60
C GLY A 62 4.78 9.10 -12.41
N THR A 63 3.79 8.99 -13.31
CA THR A 63 2.53 9.74 -13.21
C THR A 63 1.70 9.35 -11.99
N PHE A 64 1.80 8.09 -11.52
CA PHE A 64 0.99 7.54 -10.42
C PHE A 64 1.80 7.23 -9.16
N ASP A 65 2.95 7.86 -8.98
CA ASP A 65 3.82 7.68 -7.80
C ASP A 65 4.30 6.23 -7.54
N LEU A 66 4.45 5.45 -8.60
CA LEU A 66 4.86 4.03 -8.54
C LEU A 66 6.36 3.80 -8.76
N LEU A 67 7.18 4.85 -8.93
CA LEU A 67 8.63 4.70 -9.03
C LEU A 67 9.27 4.49 -7.64
N PRO A 68 10.43 3.81 -7.56
CA PRO A 68 11.07 3.48 -6.28
C PRO A 68 11.25 4.67 -5.34
N GLU A 69 11.72 5.81 -5.84
CA GLU A 69 11.92 7.03 -5.06
C GLU A 69 10.59 7.63 -4.54
N GLN A 70 9.50 7.50 -5.31
CA GLN A 70 8.18 7.97 -4.92
C GLN A 70 7.60 7.07 -3.82
N LEU A 71 7.79 5.75 -3.93
CA LEU A 71 7.40 4.79 -2.90
C LEU A 71 8.16 4.98 -1.59
N VAL A 72 9.44 5.33 -1.64
CA VAL A 72 10.21 5.69 -0.44
C VAL A 72 9.61 6.93 0.24
N ASN A 73 9.24 7.96 -0.53
CA ASN A 73 8.59 9.15 0.03
C ASN A 73 7.22 8.80 0.65
N ALA A 74 6.44 7.94 0.01
CA ALA A 74 5.16 7.45 0.55
C ALA A 74 5.35 6.66 1.86
N ALA A 75 6.40 5.85 1.95
CA ALA A 75 6.76 5.14 3.17
C ALA A 75 7.17 6.11 4.30
N LEU A 76 7.95 7.15 3.98
CA LEU A 76 8.34 8.17 4.96
C LEU A 76 7.12 8.95 5.49
N LEU A 77 6.12 9.23 4.65
CA LEU A 77 4.84 9.80 5.09
C LEU A 77 4.11 8.89 6.08
N ALA A 78 4.25 7.57 5.98
CA ALA A 78 3.64 6.63 6.90
C ALA A 78 4.32 6.61 8.29
N LEU A 79 5.57 7.06 8.37
CA LEU A 79 6.41 7.08 9.57
C LEU A 79 6.40 8.43 10.33
N SER A 80 5.86 9.50 9.72
CA SER A 80 5.78 10.84 10.33
C SER A 80 4.63 11.01 11.30
#